data_AF-A0A847SR01-F1
#
_entry.id   AF-A0A847SR01-F1
#
_cell.length_a   1.000
_cell.length_b   1.000
_cell.length_c   1.000
_cell.angle_alpha   90.00
_cell.angle_beta   90.00
_cell.angle_gamma   90.00
#
_symmetry.space_group_name_H-M   'P 1'
#
loop_
_entity.id
_entity.type
_entity.pdbx_description
1 polymer ?
#
loop_
_entity_poly.entity_id
_entity_poly.type
_entity_poly.pdbx_seq_one_letter_code
_entity_poly.pdbx_strand_id
1 'polypeptide(L)'
;MNNYNKRYFSCLLVLMWILGAYCRPHHDGNDVTPAKGGVVYGKGTATGDITRKRIGANGGTVATADGRIAIVIPAGALPGDTTIEIQPITNTNPAGNGLAYRLTPHGKIFQKPVSISFSYIYGEEGPKVPQVQGIAYQDDRGVWQSVRTGSVDTVAKKATVLTNHFSDWSQFEAMRLIPENPIVLVGDAVKIKAVQYLEDDDLLVPLDGQQGKDAPLGSPHDLPSDKFKNWRLSGIGTLSPDGSSATYEAPKTMNTGKGGAAVSIELNTPQWKILLISNITVIYEGIVFRINGGDWIHFTKEDCSYDTQPFKILGENSNGAGVSILWEEDNKPRLSWGSSIDASIPGFVYTPEGGAHFYTCVDLVGDSQEEVASPGYLEFNHFPVNGEKFLTGSFLIEKGVKMTAAGDKVANARIEGYFRVPTQ
;
A
#
# COMPACT_ATOMS: atom_id res chain seq x y z
N MET A 1 62.52 26.10 23.78
CA MET A 1 63.27 27.36 23.67
C MET A 1 63.90 27.44 22.28
N ASN A 2 63.72 28.58 21.59
CA ASN A 2 64.35 29.04 20.33
C ASN A 2 64.09 28.17 19.08
N ASN A 3 63.15 28.45 18.15
CA ASN A 3 62.74 29.68 17.46
C ASN A 3 63.74 30.15 16.36
N TYR A 4 63.22 30.28 15.13
CA TYR A 4 63.61 31.16 14.01
C TYR A 4 64.60 30.74 12.88
N ASN A 5 63.98 30.45 11.72
CA ASN A 5 64.01 31.21 10.45
C ASN A 5 65.13 31.11 9.38
N LYS A 6 64.61 30.88 8.16
CA LYS A 6 64.95 31.45 6.82
C LYS A 6 66.21 30.95 6.13
N ARG A 7 66.03 30.41 4.90
CA ARG A 7 66.45 31.09 3.65
C ARG A 7 65.91 30.44 2.37
N TYR A 8 65.85 31.30 1.35
CA TYR A 8 65.13 31.28 0.09
C TYR A 8 65.78 30.49 -1.08
N PHE A 9 64.92 30.24 -2.09
CA PHE A 9 65.14 30.37 -3.55
C PHE A 9 65.69 29.20 -4.40
N SER A 10 64.78 28.73 -5.25
CA SER A 10 64.89 28.56 -6.71
C SER A 10 65.68 27.44 -7.38
N CYS A 11 64.96 26.88 -8.36
CA CYS A 11 65.37 26.41 -9.68
C CYS A 11 65.81 24.93 -9.84
N LEU A 12 64.97 24.25 -10.65
CA LEU A 12 65.25 23.18 -11.60
C LEU A 12 66.08 21.98 -11.11
N LEU A 13 65.41 20.83 -10.94
CA LEU A 13 66.03 19.56 -11.31
C LEU A 13 64.97 18.50 -11.70
N VAL A 14 65.00 18.22 -13.00
CA VAL A 14 65.02 16.89 -13.63
C VAL A 14 63.94 15.88 -13.22
N LEU A 15 63.00 15.69 -14.16
CA LEU A 15 62.11 14.53 -14.29
C LEU A 15 62.89 13.23 -14.10
N MET A 16 62.52 12.48 -13.05
CA MET A 16 62.89 11.08 -12.88
C MET A 16 61.65 10.22 -13.16
N TRP A 17 61.74 9.44 -14.23
CA TRP A 17 60.78 8.40 -14.61
C TRP A 17 60.59 7.40 -13.46
N ILE A 18 59.35 7.24 -12.99
CA ILE A 18 58.91 6.03 -12.31
C ILE A 18 57.70 5.50 -13.05
N LEU A 19 57.90 4.33 -13.68
CA LEU A 19 56.87 3.46 -14.20
C LEU A 19 55.95 3.00 -13.05
N GLY A 20 54.90 3.77 -12.80
CA GLY A 20 53.69 3.26 -12.17
C GLY A 20 52.79 2.75 -13.27
N ALA A 21 52.56 1.44 -13.31
CA ALA A 21 51.57 0.79 -14.17
C ALA A 21 50.17 1.36 -13.84
N TYR A 22 49.82 2.45 -14.50
CA TYR A 22 48.47 2.99 -14.51
C TYR A 22 47.69 2.21 -15.56
N CYS A 23 46.97 1.18 -15.12
CA CYS A 23 45.86 0.64 -15.89
C CYS A 23 44.86 1.78 -16.09
N ARG A 24 44.94 2.48 -17.23
CA ARG A 24 43.79 3.20 -17.75
C ARG A 24 42.74 2.15 -18.09
N PRO A 25 41.53 2.20 -17.53
CA PRO A 25 40.44 1.45 -18.12
C PRO A 25 40.31 1.95 -19.56
N HIS A 26 40.49 1.03 -20.50
CA HIS A 26 40.12 1.24 -21.89
C HIS A 26 38.64 1.64 -21.87
N HIS A 27 38.34 2.87 -22.31
CA HIS A 27 36.98 3.30 -22.55
C HIS A 27 36.51 2.59 -23.82
N ASP A 28 36.20 1.30 -23.69
CA ASP A 28 35.33 0.64 -24.64
C ASP A 28 33.94 1.17 -24.32
N GLY A 29 33.49 2.08 -25.17
CA GLY A 29 32.16 2.65 -25.14
C GLY A 29 31.12 1.55 -25.30
N ASN A 30 30.75 0.95 -24.19
CA ASN A 30 29.42 0.46 -23.90
C ASN A 30 28.97 1.21 -22.65
N ASP A 31 28.75 2.51 -22.81
CA ASP A 31 27.73 3.18 -22.03
C ASP A 31 26.44 2.44 -22.38
N VAL A 32 26.14 1.39 -21.61
CA VAL A 32 24.82 0.81 -21.57
C VAL A 32 23.97 1.88 -20.89
N THR A 33 23.55 2.84 -21.70
CA THR A 33 22.27 3.51 -21.51
C THR A 33 21.30 2.41 -21.10
N PRO A 34 20.66 2.49 -19.92
CA PRO A 34 19.60 1.56 -19.58
C PRO A 34 18.66 1.56 -20.76
N ALA A 35 18.50 0.41 -21.41
CA ALA A 35 17.61 0.30 -22.55
C ALA A 35 16.26 0.90 -22.11
N LYS A 36 15.69 1.80 -22.92
CA LYS A 36 14.28 2.21 -22.81
C LYS A 36 13.41 0.94 -22.85
N GLY A 37 13.16 0.35 -21.70
CA GLY A 37 12.53 -0.96 -21.58
C GLY A 37 12.17 -1.19 -20.11
N GLY A 38 10.91 -1.48 -19.85
CA GLY A 38 10.38 -1.58 -18.49
C GLY A 38 11.11 -2.59 -17.61
N VAL A 39 10.93 -2.42 -16.29
CA VAL A 39 11.57 -3.28 -15.29
C VAL A 39 10.91 -4.65 -15.29
N VAL A 40 11.71 -5.71 -15.17
CA VAL A 40 11.23 -7.09 -15.11
C VAL A 40 10.84 -7.45 -13.68
N TYR A 41 9.63 -7.99 -13.51
CA TYR A 41 9.11 -8.45 -12.23
C TYR A 41 8.76 -9.94 -12.28
N GLY A 42 8.80 -10.60 -11.13
CA GLY A 42 8.30 -11.96 -10.99
C GLY A 42 6.80 -12.07 -11.29
N LYS A 43 6.34 -13.28 -11.58
CA LYS A 43 4.90 -13.59 -11.65
C LYS A 43 4.29 -13.58 -10.25
N GLY A 44 3.06 -13.12 -10.12
CA GLY A 44 2.34 -13.21 -8.84
C GLY A 44 2.05 -14.65 -8.44
N THR A 45 2.00 -14.88 -7.14
CA THR A 45 1.60 -16.14 -6.48
C THR A 45 0.11 -16.11 -6.15
N ALA A 46 -0.59 -17.23 -6.21
CA ALA A 46 -2.03 -17.28 -5.92
C ALA A 46 -2.35 -16.89 -4.47
N THR A 47 -3.42 -16.11 -4.26
CA THR A 47 -3.80 -15.57 -2.94
C THR A 47 -5.27 -15.80 -2.56
N GLY A 48 -6.09 -16.39 -3.44
CA GLY A 48 -7.52 -16.60 -3.19
C GLY A 48 -8.12 -17.71 -4.05
N ASP A 49 -9.45 -17.80 -4.08
CA ASP A 49 -10.16 -18.84 -4.83
C ASP A 49 -10.26 -18.54 -6.33
N ILE A 50 -10.31 -19.61 -7.14
CA ILE A 50 -10.51 -19.52 -8.58
C ILE A 50 -11.99 -19.30 -8.89
N THR A 51 -12.30 -18.25 -9.64
CA THR A 51 -13.58 -18.14 -10.35
C THR A 51 -13.43 -18.77 -11.74
N ARG A 52 -14.31 -19.70 -12.13
CA ARG A 52 -14.26 -20.39 -13.43
C ARG A 52 -15.61 -20.45 -14.12
N LYS A 53 -15.61 -20.36 -15.45
CA LYS A 53 -16.81 -20.55 -16.28
C LYS A 53 -16.47 -21.03 -17.68
N ARG A 54 -17.27 -21.95 -18.22
CA ARG A 54 -17.16 -22.42 -19.60
C ARG A 54 -17.95 -21.49 -20.52
N ILE A 55 -17.28 -20.90 -21.51
CA ILE A 55 -17.84 -19.91 -22.45
C ILE A 55 -17.65 -20.43 -23.88
N GLY A 56 -18.73 -20.48 -24.65
CA GLY A 56 -18.72 -20.92 -26.06
C GLY A 56 -18.65 -19.77 -27.05
N ALA A 57 -18.83 -20.09 -28.33
CA ALA A 57 -18.80 -19.11 -29.43
C ALA A 57 -19.87 -18.01 -29.34
N ASN A 58 -20.95 -18.24 -28.59
CA ASN A 58 -21.98 -17.23 -28.33
C ASN A 58 -21.52 -16.11 -27.38
N GLY A 59 -20.34 -16.23 -26.78
CA GLY A 59 -19.82 -15.29 -25.80
C GLY A 59 -20.46 -15.45 -24.43
N GLY A 60 -20.15 -14.52 -23.53
CA GLY A 60 -20.68 -14.49 -22.18
C GLY A 60 -19.82 -13.66 -21.23
N THR A 61 -20.17 -13.74 -19.94
CA THR A 61 -19.52 -12.96 -18.88
C THR A 61 -19.03 -13.88 -17.76
N VAL A 62 -17.84 -13.57 -17.25
CA VAL A 62 -17.23 -14.17 -16.06
C VAL A 62 -16.86 -13.03 -15.12
N ALA A 63 -17.23 -13.11 -13.84
CA ALA A 63 -16.93 -12.08 -12.85
C ALA A 63 -16.67 -12.73 -11.50
N THR A 64 -15.77 -12.14 -10.71
CA THR A 64 -15.54 -12.57 -9.33
C THR A 64 -16.77 -12.27 -8.47
N ALA A 65 -17.00 -13.08 -7.43
CA ALA A 65 -18.15 -12.94 -6.54
C ALA A 65 -18.20 -11.57 -5.84
N ASP A 66 -17.04 -10.96 -5.59
CA ASP A 66 -16.89 -9.63 -4.99
C ASP A 66 -17.05 -8.48 -5.99
N GLY A 67 -17.25 -8.78 -7.28
CA GLY A 67 -17.44 -7.79 -8.34
C GLY A 67 -16.22 -6.92 -8.65
N ARG A 68 -15.03 -7.26 -8.13
CA ARG A 68 -13.79 -6.49 -8.38
C ARG A 68 -13.33 -6.56 -9.83
N ILE A 69 -13.46 -7.72 -10.47
CA ILE A 69 -13.09 -7.91 -11.87
C ILE A 69 -14.20 -8.63 -12.63
N ALA A 70 -14.46 -8.17 -13.85
CA ALA A 70 -15.39 -8.78 -14.78
C ALA A 70 -14.80 -8.83 -16.19
N ILE A 71 -15.06 -9.94 -16.88
CA ILE A 71 -14.64 -10.19 -18.25
C ILE A 71 -15.89 -10.39 -19.10
N VAL A 72 -16.03 -9.60 -20.17
CA VAL A 72 -17.08 -9.77 -21.18
C VAL A 72 -16.45 -10.25 -22.48
N ILE A 73 -16.84 -11.45 -22.90
CA ILE A 73 -16.38 -12.11 -24.11
C ILE A 73 -17.52 -11.99 -25.14
N PRO A 74 -17.34 -11.22 -26.23
CA PRO A 74 -18.40 -11.06 -27.23
C PRO A 74 -18.57 -12.32 -28.08
N ALA A 75 -19.74 -12.45 -28.73
CA ALA A 75 -20.00 -13.53 -29.66
C ALA A 75 -18.99 -13.56 -30.82
N GLY A 76 -18.46 -14.74 -31.10
CA GLY A 76 -17.41 -14.98 -32.09
C GLY A 76 -16.00 -14.58 -31.64
N ALA A 77 -15.78 -14.22 -30.37
CA ALA A 77 -14.42 -14.05 -29.84
C ALA A 77 -13.70 -15.38 -29.63
N LEU A 78 -14.44 -16.47 -29.36
CA LEU A 78 -13.90 -17.80 -29.17
C LEU A 78 -14.34 -18.74 -30.31
N PRO A 79 -13.47 -19.64 -30.79
CA PRO A 79 -13.82 -20.63 -31.81
C PRO A 79 -14.74 -21.74 -31.28
N GLY A 80 -14.81 -21.94 -29.97
CA GLY A 80 -15.57 -23.00 -29.32
C GLY A 80 -15.55 -22.87 -27.80
N ASP A 81 -16.11 -23.88 -27.12
CA ASP A 81 -16.21 -23.91 -25.66
C ASP A 81 -14.84 -23.89 -24.99
N THR A 82 -14.57 -22.81 -24.26
CA THR A 82 -13.31 -22.57 -23.56
C THR A 82 -13.60 -22.34 -22.08
N THR A 83 -12.84 -22.98 -21.20
CA THR A 83 -12.87 -22.68 -19.76
C THR A 83 -12.07 -21.42 -19.51
N ILE A 84 -12.74 -20.41 -18.94
CA ILE A 84 -12.16 -19.12 -18.58
C ILE A 84 -12.03 -19.09 -17.05
N GLU A 85 -10.86 -18.74 -16.54
CA GLU A 85 -10.63 -18.63 -15.11
C GLU A 85 -10.04 -17.28 -14.71
N ILE A 86 -10.38 -16.84 -13.51
CA ILE A 86 -9.89 -15.64 -12.84
C ILE A 86 -9.37 -16.08 -11.48
N GLN A 87 -8.10 -15.82 -11.22
CA GLN A 87 -7.41 -16.22 -9.98
C GLN A 87 -6.75 -14.98 -9.36
N PRO A 88 -7.13 -14.55 -8.14
CA PRO A 88 -6.38 -13.54 -7.40
C PRO A 88 -4.94 -13.99 -7.16
N ILE A 89 -3.99 -13.07 -7.35
CA ILE A 89 -2.55 -13.26 -7.14
C ILE A 89 -1.95 -12.10 -6.34
N THR A 90 -0.76 -12.29 -5.77
CA THR A 90 0.08 -11.20 -5.27
C THR A 90 0.38 -10.22 -6.40
N ASN A 91 0.32 -8.92 -6.09
CA ASN A 91 0.51 -7.87 -7.07
C ASN A 91 2.00 -7.51 -7.19
N THR A 92 2.63 -7.88 -8.31
CA THR A 92 4.03 -7.56 -8.60
C THR A 92 4.18 -6.32 -9.48
N ASN A 93 3.08 -5.62 -9.78
CA ASN A 93 3.12 -4.36 -10.54
C ASN A 93 3.73 -3.25 -9.65
N PRO A 94 4.80 -2.56 -10.09
CA PRO A 94 5.44 -1.51 -9.28
C PRO A 94 4.53 -0.32 -8.97
N ALA A 95 3.56 -0.05 -9.85
CA ALA A 95 2.54 0.98 -9.70
C ALA A 95 1.20 0.39 -9.20
N GLY A 96 1.18 -0.91 -8.90
CA GLY A 96 0.00 -1.68 -8.60
C GLY A 96 -0.73 -1.15 -7.37
N ASN A 97 -2.05 -1.07 -7.49
CA ASN A 97 -2.93 -0.78 -6.37
C ASN A 97 -3.85 -1.98 -6.11
N GLY A 98 -3.84 -2.49 -4.87
CA GLY A 98 -4.62 -3.67 -4.49
C GLY A 98 -4.15 -4.98 -5.18
N LEU A 99 -5.11 -5.88 -5.42
CA LEU A 99 -4.86 -7.22 -5.97
C LEU A 99 -4.55 -7.19 -7.47
N ALA A 100 -3.76 -8.16 -7.92
CA ALA A 100 -3.65 -8.54 -9.32
C ALA A 100 -4.41 -9.85 -9.56
N TYR A 101 -4.71 -10.16 -10.83
CA TYR A 101 -5.43 -11.36 -11.23
C TYR A 101 -4.71 -12.05 -12.38
N ARG A 102 -4.60 -13.37 -12.28
CA ARG A 102 -4.21 -14.24 -13.39
C ARG A 102 -5.46 -14.67 -14.14
N LEU A 103 -5.47 -14.39 -15.44
CA LEU A 103 -6.56 -14.77 -16.35
C LEU A 103 -6.10 -15.93 -17.22
N THR A 104 -6.89 -17.00 -17.30
CA THR A 104 -6.56 -18.18 -18.12
C THR A 104 -7.68 -18.51 -19.13
N PRO A 105 -7.34 -19.08 -20.30
CA PRO A 105 -6.00 -19.52 -20.73
C PRO A 105 -5.10 -18.37 -21.19
N HIS A 106 -3.79 -18.46 -20.95
CA HIS A 106 -2.83 -17.42 -21.33
C HIS A 106 -2.67 -17.28 -22.84
N GLY A 107 -2.23 -16.09 -23.26
CA GLY A 107 -1.85 -15.80 -24.64
C GLY A 107 -2.99 -15.25 -25.49
N LYS A 108 -2.74 -15.13 -26.81
CA LYS A 108 -3.66 -14.55 -27.80
C LYS A 108 -4.67 -15.60 -28.27
N ILE A 109 -5.76 -15.73 -27.54
CA ILE A 109 -6.79 -16.76 -27.77
C ILE A 109 -8.05 -16.22 -28.44
N PHE A 110 -8.21 -14.89 -28.51
CA PHE A 110 -9.46 -14.28 -28.95
C PHE A 110 -9.42 -13.77 -30.39
N GLN A 111 -10.43 -14.13 -31.18
CA GLN A 111 -10.63 -13.67 -32.56
C GLN A 111 -11.23 -12.26 -32.62
N LYS A 112 -11.82 -11.80 -31.52
CA LYS A 112 -12.35 -10.44 -31.33
C LYS A 112 -11.93 -9.94 -29.95
N PRO A 113 -11.66 -8.63 -29.77
CA PRO A 113 -11.31 -8.11 -28.46
C PRO A 113 -12.36 -8.42 -27.40
N VAL A 114 -11.92 -8.83 -26.22
CA VAL A 114 -12.72 -9.00 -25.00
C VAL A 114 -12.56 -7.78 -24.11
N SER A 115 -13.55 -7.51 -23.28
CA SER A 115 -13.49 -6.44 -22.30
C SER A 115 -13.05 -6.99 -20.94
N ILE A 116 -12.05 -6.37 -20.34
CA ILE A 116 -11.68 -6.57 -18.93
C ILE A 116 -12.04 -5.29 -18.18
N SER A 117 -12.86 -5.43 -17.14
CA SER A 117 -13.30 -4.32 -16.31
C SER A 117 -12.89 -4.56 -14.86
N PHE A 118 -12.29 -3.54 -14.25
CA PHE A 118 -11.99 -3.49 -12.83
C PHE A 118 -12.89 -2.46 -12.16
N SER A 119 -13.57 -2.87 -11.10
CA SER A 119 -14.25 -1.94 -10.21
C SER A 119 -13.21 -1.27 -9.32
N TYR A 120 -13.04 0.04 -9.42
CA TYR A 120 -12.21 0.75 -8.45
C TYR A 120 -13.09 1.08 -7.24
N ILE A 121 -13.01 0.20 -6.24
CA ILE A 121 -13.68 0.41 -4.95
C ILE A 121 -13.06 1.67 -4.35
N TYR A 122 -13.85 2.73 -4.23
CA TYR A 122 -13.55 3.82 -3.31
C TYR A 122 -13.60 3.25 -1.89
N GLY A 123 -12.46 2.76 -1.39
CA GLY A 123 -12.31 2.28 -0.03
C GLY A 123 -12.11 3.43 0.97
N GLU A 124 -11.97 3.08 2.24
CA GLU A 124 -11.63 3.99 3.35
C GLU A 124 -10.27 4.72 3.16
N GLU A 125 -9.48 4.30 2.18
CA GLU A 125 -8.21 4.92 1.75
C GLU A 125 -8.39 6.27 1.01
N GLY A 126 -9.63 6.71 0.81
CA GLY A 126 -9.96 8.01 0.21
C GLY A 126 -10.10 7.97 -1.32
N PRO A 127 -10.53 9.09 -1.93
CA PRO A 127 -10.76 9.16 -3.36
C PRO A 127 -9.42 9.13 -4.11
N LYS A 128 -9.09 7.98 -4.71
CA LYS A 128 -8.07 7.95 -5.77
C LYS A 128 -8.64 8.61 -7.02
N VAL A 129 -7.84 9.47 -7.66
CA VAL A 129 -8.33 10.31 -8.74
C VAL A 129 -8.42 9.47 -10.02
N PRO A 130 -9.61 9.26 -10.62
CA PRO A 130 -9.78 8.31 -11.72
C PRO A 130 -8.85 8.57 -12.92
N GLN A 131 -8.44 9.83 -13.10
CA GLN A 131 -7.55 10.29 -14.17
C GLN A 131 -6.09 9.81 -14.03
N VAL A 132 -5.66 9.36 -12.85
CA VAL A 132 -4.34 8.74 -12.65
C VAL A 132 -4.41 7.24 -12.49
N GLN A 133 -5.62 6.65 -12.60
CA GLN A 133 -5.82 5.20 -12.54
C GLN A 133 -5.72 4.58 -13.93
N GLY A 134 -5.09 3.42 -14.02
CA GLY A 134 -4.98 2.65 -15.25
C GLY A 134 -5.10 1.15 -15.01
N ILE A 135 -5.17 0.40 -16.11
CA ILE A 135 -5.09 -1.06 -16.10
C ILE A 135 -3.80 -1.46 -16.80
N ALA A 136 -3.08 -2.41 -16.23
CA ALA A 136 -1.86 -2.95 -16.79
C ALA A 136 -1.93 -4.48 -16.89
N TYR A 137 -1.14 -5.03 -17.81
CA TYR A 137 -0.88 -6.47 -17.89
C TYR A 137 0.62 -6.75 -17.80
N GLN A 138 0.98 -7.94 -17.36
CA GLN A 138 2.38 -8.38 -17.40
C GLN A 138 2.62 -9.22 -18.66
N ASP A 139 3.55 -8.78 -19.50
CA ASP A 139 3.92 -9.50 -20.73
C ASP A 139 4.74 -10.77 -20.42
N ASP A 140 5.06 -11.53 -21.47
CA ASP A 140 5.83 -12.78 -21.37
C ASP A 140 7.28 -12.57 -20.95
N ARG A 141 7.79 -11.33 -21.01
CA ARG A 141 9.13 -10.95 -20.52
C ARG A 141 9.11 -10.56 -19.04
N GLY A 142 7.93 -10.56 -18.40
CA GLY A 142 7.77 -10.14 -17.01
C GLY A 142 7.66 -8.63 -16.83
N VAL A 143 7.50 -7.86 -17.93
CA VAL A 143 7.37 -6.40 -17.87
C VAL A 143 5.90 -6.02 -17.78
N TRP A 144 5.56 -5.17 -16.81
CA TRP A 144 4.22 -4.61 -16.71
C TRP A 144 4.02 -3.52 -17.76
N GLN A 145 2.93 -3.62 -18.52
CA GLN A 145 2.54 -2.71 -19.60
C GLN A 145 1.22 -2.04 -19.23
N SER A 146 1.23 -0.71 -19.14
CA SER A 146 0.02 0.10 -19.06
C SER A 146 -0.76 0.00 -20.37
N VAL A 147 -2.04 -0.36 -20.28
CA VAL A 147 -2.96 -0.34 -21.41
C VAL A 147 -3.49 1.07 -21.60
N ARG A 148 -3.24 1.64 -22.78
CA ARG A 148 -3.71 3.00 -23.10
C ARG A 148 -5.09 3.05 -23.73
N THR A 149 -5.59 1.91 -24.21
CA THR A 149 -6.92 1.81 -24.81
C THR A 149 -7.93 1.36 -23.77
N GLY A 150 -8.77 2.29 -23.32
CA GLY A 150 -9.78 1.99 -22.31
C GLY A 150 -10.77 3.12 -22.11
N SER A 151 -11.63 2.94 -21.14
CA SER A 151 -12.58 3.93 -20.66
C SER A 151 -12.69 3.86 -19.15
N VAL A 152 -12.97 4.99 -18.53
CA VAL A 152 -13.29 5.06 -17.10
C VAL A 152 -14.72 5.57 -16.96
N ASP A 153 -15.59 4.73 -16.42
CA ASP A 153 -16.94 5.11 -16.03
C ASP A 153 -16.91 5.57 -14.57
N THR A 154 -17.02 6.88 -14.37
CA THR A 154 -16.98 7.50 -13.03
C THR A 154 -18.26 7.34 -12.23
N VAL A 155 -19.38 7.01 -12.90
CA VAL A 155 -20.68 6.76 -12.26
C VAL A 155 -20.73 5.31 -11.79
N ALA A 156 -20.40 4.36 -12.67
CA ALA A 156 -20.35 2.94 -12.34
C ALA A 156 -19.09 2.52 -11.56
N LYS A 157 -18.10 3.42 -11.46
CA LYS A 157 -16.82 3.22 -10.78
C LYS A 157 -16.02 2.06 -11.37
N LYS A 158 -15.92 2.03 -12.71
CA LYS A 158 -15.24 0.97 -13.46
C LYS A 158 -14.23 1.53 -14.43
N ALA A 159 -13.04 0.93 -14.44
CA ALA A 159 -12.08 1.09 -15.53
C ALA A 159 -12.18 -0.14 -16.44
N THR A 160 -12.23 0.08 -17.75
CA THR A 160 -12.43 -0.98 -18.73
C THR A 160 -11.43 -0.86 -19.86
N VAL A 161 -10.82 -1.98 -20.24
CA VAL A 161 -9.92 -2.08 -21.40
C VAL A 161 -10.38 -3.17 -22.35
N LEU A 162 -9.91 -3.07 -23.61
CA LEU A 162 -10.10 -4.12 -24.62
C LEU A 162 -8.79 -4.86 -24.84
N THR A 163 -8.84 -6.19 -24.90
CA THR A 163 -7.67 -7.02 -25.17
C THR A 163 -8.01 -8.24 -26.02
N ASN A 164 -7.02 -8.80 -26.70
CA ASN A 164 -7.13 -10.09 -27.38
C ASN A 164 -6.32 -11.21 -26.70
N HIS A 165 -5.77 -10.93 -25.52
CA HIS A 165 -4.96 -11.89 -24.77
C HIS A 165 -5.30 -11.91 -23.29
N PHE A 166 -4.91 -13.01 -22.66
CA PHE A 166 -4.90 -13.16 -21.21
C PHE A 166 -3.49 -13.40 -20.69
N SER A 167 -3.28 -13.01 -19.43
CA SER A 167 -2.00 -12.97 -18.72
C SER A 167 -2.29 -12.62 -17.25
N ASP A 168 -1.32 -12.02 -16.55
CA ASP A 168 -1.56 -11.35 -15.28
C ASP A 168 -1.98 -9.90 -15.54
N TRP A 169 -2.94 -9.39 -14.76
CA TRP A 169 -3.58 -8.08 -14.92
C TRP A 169 -3.77 -7.40 -13.57
N SER A 170 -3.61 -6.08 -13.51
CA SER A 170 -3.89 -5.29 -12.30
C SER A 170 -4.36 -3.88 -12.64
N GLN A 171 -4.99 -3.22 -11.66
CA GLN A 171 -5.06 -1.76 -11.65
C GLN A 171 -3.73 -1.17 -11.18
N PHE A 172 -3.45 0.06 -11.58
CA PHE A 172 -2.29 0.82 -11.14
C PHE A 172 -2.61 2.31 -11.02
N GLU A 173 -1.77 3.02 -10.27
CA GLU A 173 -1.82 4.46 -10.13
C GLU A 173 -0.55 5.08 -10.75
N ALA A 174 -0.71 5.89 -11.79
CA ALA A 174 0.40 6.43 -12.58
C ALA A 174 1.29 7.41 -11.79
N MET A 175 0.69 8.10 -10.82
CA MET A 175 1.35 9.07 -9.94
C MET A 175 0.74 9.04 -8.55
N ARG A 176 1.56 9.15 -7.49
CA ARG A 176 1.06 9.20 -6.11
C ARG A 176 2.04 9.87 -5.17
N LEU A 177 1.57 10.18 -3.97
CA LEU A 177 2.43 10.54 -2.85
C LEU A 177 2.82 9.28 -2.08
N ILE A 178 4.12 9.07 -1.86
CA ILE A 178 4.64 7.96 -1.06
C ILE A 178 5.37 8.48 0.19
N PRO A 179 5.18 7.88 1.38
CA PRO A 179 4.13 6.91 1.72
C PRO A 179 2.71 7.53 1.62
N GLU A 180 1.70 6.72 1.27
CA GLU A 180 0.29 7.18 1.15
C GLU A 180 -0.38 7.37 2.52
N ASN A 181 -0.15 6.44 3.45
CA ASN A 181 -0.81 6.43 4.77
C ASN A 181 0.19 6.22 5.92
N PRO A 182 1.21 7.08 6.10
CA PRO A 182 2.21 6.87 7.14
C PRO A 182 1.62 7.06 8.55
N ILE A 183 2.08 6.23 9.48
CA ILE A 183 1.92 6.42 10.93
C ILE A 183 3.21 7.09 11.44
N VAL A 184 3.08 8.24 12.09
CA VAL A 184 4.19 9.07 12.58
C VAL A 184 4.03 9.28 14.08
N LEU A 185 5.11 9.21 14.86
CA LEU A 185 5.02 9.52 16.29
C LEU A 185 4.96 11.02 16.54
N VAL A 186 4.40 11.40 17.69
CA VAL A 186 4.53 12.76 18.23
C VAL A 186 6.00 13.17 18.28
N GLY A 187 6.32 14.31 17.67
CA GLY A 187 7.68 14.85 17.56
C GLY A 187 8.57 14.23 16.46
N ASP A 188 8.11 13.18 15.77
CA ASP A 188 8.83 12.56 14.66
C ASP A 188 8.49 13.24 13.32
N ALA A 189 9.25 12.90 12.28
CA ALA A 189 9.07 13.39 10.92
C ALA A 189 9.05 12.26 9.88
N VAL A 190 8.40 12.51 8.75
CA VAL A 190 8.41 11.62 7.58
C VAL A 190 8.61 12.42 6.30
N LYS A 191 9.46 11.90 5.40
CA LYS A 191 9.64 12.46 4.06
C LYS A 191 8.60 11.86 3.10
N ILE A 192 7.74 12.71 2.56
CA ILE A 192 6.77 12.38 1.53
C ILE A 192 7.37 12.73 0.16
N LYS A 193 7.24 11.84 -0.82
CA LYS A 193 7.69 12.06 -2.20
C LYS A 193 6.53 11.97 -3.17
N ALA A 194 6.48 12.88 -4.13
CA ALA A 194 5.64 12.76 -5.31
C ALA A 194 6.40 11.95 -6.37
N VAL A 195 5.81 10.84 -6.81
CA VAL A 195 6.44 9.93 -7.77
C VAL A 195 5.52 9.63 -8.93
N GLN A 196 6.12 9.24 -10.06
CA GLN A 196 5.44 8.74 -11.25
C GLN A 196 6.06 7.41 -11.71
N TYR A 197 5.30 6.64 -12.48
CA TYR A 197 5.68 5.28 -12.94
C TYR A 197 5.74 5.12 -14.47
N LEU A 198 5.40 6.18 -15.19
CA LEU A 198 5.45 6.26 -16.65
C LEU A 198 6.46 7.35 -17.05
N GLU A 199 7.21 7.09 -18.11
CA GLU A 199 8.28 7.97 -18.63
C GLU A 199 7.79 9.01 -19.65
N ASP A 200 6.52 8.92 -20.07
CA ASP A 200 6.00 9.64 -21.23
C ASP A 200 5.43 11.00 -20.83
N ASP A 201 5.86 12.11 -21.43
CA ASP A 201 5.49 13.48 -21.00
C ASP A 201 3.98 13.78 -21.00
N ASP A 202 3.20 12.95 -21.70
CA ASP A 202 1.73 12.95 -21.81
C ASP A 202 1.04 12.12 -20.70
N LEU A 203 1.57 12.18 -19.47
CA LEU A 203 1.13 11.37 -18.31
C LEU A 203 -0.32 11.56 -17.85
N LEU A 204 -1.04 12.53 -18.42
CA LEU A 204 -2.37 12.94 -18.01
C LEU A 204 -3.41 12.86 -19.14
N VAL A 205 -3.11 12.10 -20.20
CA VAL A 205 -4.16 11.76 -21.16
C VAL A 205 -5.10 10.78 -20.47
N PRO A 206 -6.38 11.14 -20.25
CA PRO A 206 -7.36 10.19 -19.72
C PRO A 206 -7.37 8.94 -20.60
N LEU A 207 -7.86 7.81 -20.07
CA LEU A 207 -8.30 6.71 -20.92
C LEU A 207 -9.50 7.21 -21.77
N ASP A 208 -9.21 7.93 -22.85
CA ASP A 208 -10.15 8.62 -23.73
C ASP A 208 -10.40 7.85 -25.04
N GLY A 209 -9.84 6.65 -25.14
CA GLY A 209 -10.00 5.78 -26.30
C GLY A 209 -9.11 6.14 -27.50
N GLN A 210 -8.20 7.11 -27.40
CA GLN A 210 -7.19 7.32 -28.43
C GLN A 210 -6.28 6.08 -28.53
N GLN A 211 -5.98 5.64 -29.76
CA GLN A 211 -5.08 4.51 -30.00
C GLN A 211 -3.63 4.88 -29.62
N GLY A 212 -3.29 4.75 -28.34
CA GLY A 212 -1.92 4.78 -27.86
C GLY A 212 -1.28 3.39 -27.89
N LYS A 213 0.03 3.32 -28.11
CA LYS A 213 0.79 2.08 -27.83
C LYS A 213 0.85 1.88 -26.32
N ASP A 214 0.70 0.63 -25.87
CA ASP A 214 0.96 0.27 -24.48
C ASP A 214 2.35 0.76 -24.05
N ALA A 215 2.46 1.20 -22.80
CA ALA A 215 3.69 1.77 -22.25
C ALA A 215 4.21 0.94 -21.08
N PRO A 216 5.53 0.68 -21.01
CA PRO A 216 6.09 -0.06 -19.90
C PRO A 216 5.98 0.75 -18.60
N LEU A 217 5.62 0.08 -17.52
CA LEU A 217 5.72 0.61 -16.17
C LEU A 217 7.15 0.44 -15.65
N GLY A 218 7.72 1.54 -15.16
CA GLY A 218 9.07 1.60 -14.64
C GLY A 218 9.12 1.59 -13.11
N SER A 219 10.34 1.68 -12.57
CA SER A 219 10.56 2.03 -11.18
C SER A 219 10.00 3.44 -10.89
N PRO A 220 9.52 3.70 -9.67
CA PRO A 220 9.09 5.04 -9.29
C PRO A 220 10.25 6.01 -9.44
N HIS A 221 9.99 7.12 -10.11
CA HIS A 221 10.90 8.26 -10.18
C HIS A 221 10.16 9.53 -9.78
N ASP A 222 10.92 10.55 -9.42
CA ASP A 222 10.39 11.80 -8.92
C ASP A 222 9.46 12.45 -9.96
N LEU A 223 8.27 12.88 -9.50
CA LEU A 223 7.36 13.67 -10.31
C LEU A 223 8.04 15.04 -10.58
N PRO A 224 8.25 15.44 -11.84
CA PRO A 224 8.86 16.72 -12.17
C PRO A 224 8.07 17.89 -11.58
N SER A 225 8.79 18.91 -11.10
CA SER A 225 8.18 20.05 -10.37
C SER A 225 7.28 20.92 -11.24
N ASP A 226 7.39 20.86 -12.56
CA ASP A 226 6.51 21.54 -13.52
C ASP A 226 5.17 20.80 -13.71
N LYS A 227 5.04 19.55 -13.25
CA LYS A 227 3.80 18.76 -13.35
C LYS A 227 2.84 18.97 -12.18
N PHE A 228 3.21 19.76 -11.17
CA PHE A 228 2.35 20.07 -10.02
C PHE A 228 2.55 21.50 -9.49
N LYS A 229 1.62 21.94 -8.64
CA LYS A 229 1.64 23.25 -7.97
C LYS A 229 2.40 23.16 -6.64
N ASN A 230 1.92 23.88 -5.63
CA ASN A 230 2.54 23.88 -4.31
C ASN A 230 2.07 22.71 -3.45
N TRP A 231 2.97 22.21 -2.61
CA TRP A 231 2.67 21.37 -1.46
C TRP A 231 1.75 22.09 -0.48
N ARG A 232 0.78 21.36 0.08
CA ARG A 232 -0.17 21.86 1.07
C ARG A 232 -0.28 20.89 2.24
N LEU A 233 -0.39 21.45 3.43
CA LEU A 233 -0.69 20.73 4.66
C LEU A 233 -2.10 21.10 5.13
N SER A 234 -2.86 20.10 5.55
CA SER A 234 -4.07 20.25 6.35
C SER A 234 -3.95 19.42 7.61
N GLY A 235 -4.52 19.86 8.73
CA GLY A 235 -4.40 19.19 10.02
C GLY A 235 -3.20 19.66 10.83
N ILE A 236 -2.72 18.81 11.73
CA ILE A 236 -1.66 19.15 12.69
C ILE A 236 -0.26 19.09 12.06
N GLY A 237 0.75 19.60 12.78
CA GLY A 237 2.16 19.52 12.38
C GLY A 237 2.61 20.64 11.46
N THR A 238 3.78 20.46 10.86
CA THR A 238 4.38 21.41 9.91
C THR A 238 4.90 20.68 8.67
N LEU A 239 4.99 21.40 7.55
CA LEU A 239 5.45 20.84 6.28
C LEU A 239 6.56 21.73 5.69
N SER A 240 7.67 21.10 5.31
CA SER A 240 8.83 21.74 4.69
C SER A 240 9.06 21.15 3.29
N PRO A 241 8.56 21.81 2.23
CA PRO A 241 8.73 21.35 0.85
C PRO A 241 10.17 21.45 0.33
N ASP A 242 10.56 20.49 -0.50
CA ASP A 242 11.86 20.40 -1.20
C ASP A 242 11.66 19.68 -2.55
N GLY A 243 11.37 20.45 -3.60
CA GLY A 243 11.13 19.95 -4.96
C GLY A 243 9.98 18.94 -5.04
N SER A 244 10.27 17.76 -5.58
CA SER A 244 9.39 16.57 -5.70
C SER A 244 9.08 15.92 -4.35
N SER A 245 9.52 16.50 -3.24
CA SER A 245 9.32 15.95 -1.90
C SER A 245 8.94 17.02 -0.87
N ALA A 246 8.44 16.59 0.28
CA ALA A 246 8.23 17.44 1.43
C ALA A 246 8.44 16.64 2.72
N THR A 247 9.09 17.25 3.71
CA THR A 247 9.21 16.67 5.04
C THR A 247 8.06 17.16 5.91
N TYR A 248 7.23 16.24 6.36
CA TYR A 248 6.23 16.49 7.40
C TYR A 248 6.86 16.26 8.77
N GLU A 249 6.60 17.16 9.72
CA GLU A 249 6.99 17.03 11.12
C GLU A 249 5.74 17.06 12.00
N ALA A 250 5.55 16.02 12.81
CA ALA A 250 4.46 15.95 13.76
C ALA A 250 4.66 16.96 14.91
N PRO A 251 3.58 17.47 15.53
CA PRO A 251 3.71 18.31 16.71
C PRO A 251 4.50 17.61 17.82
N LYS A 252 5.21 18.38 18.64
CA LYS A 252 5.93 17.85 19.82
C LYS A 252 5.01 17.38 20.96
N THR A 253 3.74 17.80 20.93
CA THR A 253 2.70 17.40 21.88
C THR A 253 1.34 17.36 21.19
N MET A 254 0.45 16.49 21.65
CA MET A 254 -0.95 16.43 21.22
C MET A 254 -1.87 16.36 22.44
N ASN A 255 -3.07 16.92 22.31
CA ASN A 255 -4.08 16.87 23.38
C ASN A 255 -4.98 15.62 23.28
N THR A 256 -4.79 14.81 22.24
CA THR A 256 -5.56 13.60 21.95
C THR A 256 -4.60 12.44 21.70
N GLY A 257 -5.04 11.20 21.96
CA GLY A 257 -4.20 10.01 21.70
C GLY A 257 -3.88 9.79 20.22
N LYS A 258 -4.72 10.30 19.32
CA LYS A 258 -4.50 10.31 17.86
C LYS A 258 -4.68 11.71 17.29
N GLY A 259 -3.78 12.10 16.41
CA GLY A 259 -3.87 13.25 15.53
C GLY A 259 -3.92 12.85 14.06
N GLY A 260 -4.26 13.80 13.18
CA GLY A 260 -4.34 13.58 11.75
C GLY A 260 -3.86 14.79 10.97
N ALA A 261 -3.15 14.51 9.87
CA ALA A 261 -2.76 15.50 8.89
C ALA A 261 -2.91 14.94 7.47
N ALA A 262 -3.05 15.81 6.49
CA ALA A 262 -3.06 15.45 5.08
C ALA A 262 -2.07 16.34 4.32
N VAL A 263 -1.13 15.71 3.65
CA VAL A 263 -0.20 16.37 2.72
C VAL A 263 -0.73 16.18 1.31
N SER A 264 -0.77 17.26 0.52
CA SER A 264 -1.29 17.19 -0.84
C SER A 264 -0.53 18.07 -1.81
N ILE A 265 -0.59 17.69 -3.09
CA ILE A 265 -0.18 18.51 -4.24
C ILE A 265 -1.33 18.54 -5.24
N GLU A 266 -1.44 19.65 -5.98
CA GLU A 266 -2.37 19.77 -7.11
C GLU A 266 -1.60 19.59 -8.41
N LEU A 267 -2.01 18.64 -9.26
CA LEU A 267 -1.35 18.43 -10.55
C LEU A 267 -1.66 19.58 -11.52
N ASN A 268 -0.66 19.93 -12.34
CA ASN A 268 -0.80 20.93 -13.40
C ASN A 268 -1.49 20.29 -14.60
N THR A 269 -2.82 20.33 -14.61
CA THR A 269 -3.62 19.84 -15.72
C THR A 269 -4.51 20.96 -16.28
N PRO A 270 -4.72 21.03 -17.60
CA PRO A 270 -5.51 22.09 -18.22
C PRO A 270 -7.03 21.94 -17.97
N GLN A 271 -7.51 20.72 -17.74
CA GLN A 271 -8.95 20.41 -17.72
C GLN A 271 -9.47 20.01 -16.34
N TRP A 272 -8.61 19.49 -15.46
CA TRP A 272 -9.02 18.83 -14.22
C TRP A 272 -8.26 19.39 -13.02
N LYS A 273 -8.97 19.54 -11.90
CA LYS A 273 -8.33 19.77 -10.61
C LYS A 273 -8.07 18.43 -9.94
N ILE A 274 -6.86 17.92 -10.10
CA ILE A 274 -6.42 16.63 -9.55
C ILE A 274 -5.55 16.88 -8.32
N LEU A 275 -5.91 16.28 -7.19
CA LEU A 275 -5.11 16.31 -5.96
C LEU A 275 -4.52 14.92 -5.70
N LEU A 276 -3.21 14.85 -5.51
CA LEU A 276 -2.58 13.68 -4.89
C LEU A 276 -2.48 13.95 -3.40
N ILE A 277 -2.84 12.95 -2.57
CA ILE A 277 -2.97 13.11 -1.11
C ILE A 277 -2.24 11.97 -0.40
N SER A 278 -1.55 12.30 0.68
CA SER A 278 -1.00 11.38 1.67
C SER A 278 -1.65 11.71 3.02
N ASN A 279 -2.34 10.74 3.62
CA ASN A 279 -3.02 10.89 4.90
C ASN A 279 -2.12 10.39 6.03
N ILE A 280 -1.69 11.30 6.89
CA ILE A 280 -0.77 11.03 7.98
C ILE A 280 -1.55 10.80 9.26
N THR A 281 -1.33 9.66 9.90
CA THR A 281 -1.82 9.40 11.25
C THR A 281 -0.71 9.69 12.25
N VAL A 282 -0.98 10.54 13.24
CA VAL A 282 -0.03 10.83 14.32
C VAL A 282 -0.48 10.14 15.59
N ILE A 283 0.41 9.41 16.26
CA ILE A 283 0.12 8.72 17.52
C ILE A 283 1.25 8.90 18.53
N TYR A 284 0.97 8.59 19.79
CA TYR A 284 2.03 8.30 20.76
C TYR A 284 2.55 6.87 20.58
N GLU A 285 3.78 6.62 21.03
CA GLU A 285 4.39 5.29 20.99
C GLU A 285 3.69 4.32 21.96
N GLY A 286 3.60 3.04 21.60
CA GLY A 286 2.81 2.02 22.31
C GLY A 286 1.55 1.63 21.55
N ILE A 287 0.47 1.31 22.27
CA ILE A 287 -0.83 0.91 21.70
C ILE A 287 -1.87 1.99 22.00
N VAL A 288 -2.50 2.53 20.95
CA VAL A 288 -3.51 3.59 21.07
C VAL A 288 -4.79 3.17 20.35
N PHE A 289 -5.92 3.09 21.07
CA PHE A 289 -7.20 2.69 20.48
C PHE A 289 -8.38 3.39 21.14
N ARG A 290 -9.56 3.32 20.52
CA ARG A 290 -10.80 3.81 21.11
C ARG A 290 -11.95 2.87 20.82
N ILE A 291 -12.99 2.97 21.66
CA ILE A 291 -14.19 2.15 21.59
C ILE A 291 -15.38 3.06 21.31
N ASN A 292 -16.20 2.69 20.32
CA ASN A 292 -17.43 3.39 19.94
C ASN A 292 -17.24 4.90 19.70
N GLY A 293 -16.08 5.30 19.18
CA GLY A 293 -15.76 6.70 18.91
C GLY A 293 -15.48 7.56 20.16
N GLY A 294 -15.37 6.95 21.34
CA GLY A 294 -15.03 7.63 22.59
C GLY A 294 -13.56 8.08 22.67
N ASP A 295 -13.10 8.34 23.89
CA ASP A 295 -11.74 8.80 24.14
C ASP A 295 -10.70 7.73 23.77
N TRP A 296 -9.51 8.21 23.37
CA TRP A 296 -8.38 7.34 23.08
C TRP A 296 -7.78 6.80 24.37
N ILE A 297 -7.68 5.48 24.44
CA ILE A 297 -6.96 4.72 25.45
C ILE A 297 -5.54 4.53 24.94
N HIS A 298 -4.56 4.77 25.80
CA HIS A 298 -3.14 4.68 25.47
C HIS A 298 -2.42 3.81 26.49
N PHE A 299 -1.77 2.76 25.99
CA PHE A 299 -0.74 2.01 26.70
C PHE A 299 0.60 2.49 26.18
N THR A 300 1.45 3.03 27.05
CA THR A 300 2.74 3.60 26.61
C THR A 300 3.69 2.49 26.19
N LYS A 301 4.81 2.84 25.56
CA LYS A 301 5.82 1.84 25.20
C LYS A 301 6.35 1.06 26.41
N GLU A 302 6.41 1.68 27.58
CA GLU A 302 6.86 1.04 28.83
C GLU A 302 5.84 0.02 29.34
N ASP A 303 4.55 0.20 29.01
CA ASP A 303 3.48 -0.73 29.34
C ASP A 303 3.37 -1.87 28.32
N CYS A 304 4.10 -1.80 27.20
CA CYS A 304 3.92 -2.71 26.07
C CYS A 304 5.03 -3.76 25.95
N SER A 305 4.66 -4.96 25.48
CA SER A 305 5.60 -6.01 25.10
C SER A 305 5.22 -6.68 23.79
N TYR A 306 6.20 -7.37 23.19
CA TYR A 306 6.04 -8.14 21.97
C TYR A 306 6.57 -9.57 22.15
N ASP A 307 5.73 -10.55 21.83
CA ASP A 307 6.07 -11.97 21.83
C ASP A 307 5.98 -12.53 20.40
N THR A 308 6.67 -13.65 20.15
CA THR A 308 6.75 -14.30 18.82
C THR A 308 6.14 -15.70 18.78
N GLN A 309 5.66 -16.24 19.90
CA GLN A 309 5.08 -17.58 20.01
C GLN A 309 3.90 -17.62 21.02
N PRO A 310 2.64 -17.40 20.58
CA PRO A 310 2.26 -16.84 19.27
C PRO A 310 2.74 -15.39 19.13
N PHE A 311 2.64 -14.82 17.93
CA PHE A 311 2.91 -13.39 17.78
C PHE A 311 1.87 -12.60 18.57
N LYS A 312 2.32 -11.66 19.39
CA LYS A 312 1.45 -10.94 20.30
C LYS A 312 2.03 -9.57 20.64
N ILE A 313 1.19 -8.56 20.64
CA ILE A 313 1.45 -7.32 21.38
C ILE A 313 0.54 -7.26 22.60
N LEU A 314 1.16 -6.94 23.72
CA LEU A 314 0.51 -6.73 25.00
C LEU A 314 0.66 -5.27 25.42
N GLY A 315 -0.33 -4.74 26.11
CA GLY A 315 -0.22 -3.52 26.90
C GLY A 315 -0.84 -3.78 28.27
N GLU A 316 -0.12 -3.54 29.35
CA GLU A 316 -0.64 -3.63 30.72
C GLU A 316 -0.19 -2.41 31.52
N ASN A 317 -1.13 -1.65 32.04
CA ASN A 317 -0.82 -0.45 32.81
C ASN A 317 -0.91 -0.73 34.32
N SER A 318 -0.32 0.17 35.11
CA SER A 318 -0.26 0.06 36.58
C SER A 318 -1.63 0.05 37.27
N ASN A 319 -2.69 0.49 36.59
CA ASN A 319 -4.06 0.46 37.10
C ASN A 319 -4.76 -0.89 36.85
N GLY A 320 -4.08 -1.86 36.26
CA GLY A 320 -4.61 -3.20 36.00
C GLY A 320 -5.54 -3.29 34.79
N ALA A 321 -5.53 -2.28 33.90
CA ALA A 321 -6.11 -2.44 32.58
C ALA A 321 -5.11 -3.19 31.67
N GLY A 322 -5.61 -4.02 30.75
CA GLY A 322 -4.79 -4.80 29.85
C GLY A 322 -5.38 -4.91 28.46
N VAL A 323 -4.55 -4.85 27.42
CA VAL A 323 -4.90 -5.10 26.02
C VAL A 323 -3.98 -6.16 25.43
N SER A 324 -4.53 -7.01 24.58
CA SER A 324 -3.82 -8.07 23.88
C SER A 324 -4.29 -8.12 22.44
N ILE A 325 -3.34 -8.15 21.50
CA ILE A 325 -3.58 -8.43 20.09
C ILE A 325 -2.63 -9.56 19.70
N LEU A 326 -3.16 -10.68 19.21
CA LEU A 326 -2.36 -11.85 18.85
C LEU A 326 -2.66 -12.35 17.44
N TRP A 327 -1.67 -12.94 16.78
CA TRP A 327 -1.75 -13.56 15.45
C TRP A 327 -0.77 -14.75 15.31
N GLU A 328 -0.97 -15.59 14.30
CA GLU A 328 -0.12 -16.77 14.03
C GLU A 328 0.88 -16.53 12.90
N GLU A 329 0.49 -15.77 11.88
CA GLU A 329 1.26 -15.59 10.65
C GLU A 329 1.78 -14.16 10.52
N ASP A 330 3.08 -13.96 10.73
CA ASP A 330 3.75 -12.65 10.60
C ASP A 330 4.18 -12.33 9.16
N ASN A 331 3.96 -13.25 8.22
CA ASN A 331 4.29 -13.09 6.80
C ASN A 331 3.17 -12.45 5.97
N LYS A 332 2.00 -12.18 6.57
CA LYS A 332 0.88 -11.50 5.93
C LYS A 332 0.74 -10.09 6.50
N PRO A 333 0.82 -9.03 5.68
CA PRO A 333 0.76 -7.66 6.16
C PRO A 333 -0.63 -7.27 6.68
N ARG A 334 -1.67 -8.06 6.36
CA ARG A 334 -3.05 -7.83 6.75
C ARG A 334 -3.79 -9.14 7.00
N LEU A 335 -4.48 -9.22 8.13
CA LEU A 335 -5.21 -10.38 8.60
C LEU A 335 -6.68 -10.01 8.88
N SER A 336 -7.58 -10.96 8.65
CA SER A 336 -8.98 -10.89 9.11
C SER A 336 -9.08 -11.45 10.52
N TRP A 337 -10.02 -10.96 11.32
CA TRP A 337 -10.21 -11.45 12.69
C TRP A 337 -10.68 -12.90 12.75
N GLY A 338 -10.37 -13.55 13.86
CA GLY A 338 -10.91 -14.85 14.22
C GLY A 338 -12.36 -14.78 14.70
N SER A 339 -13.03 -15.94 14.70
CA SER A 339 -14.46 -16.07 15.00
C SER A 339 -14.78 -16.71 16.34
N SER A 340 -13.80 -16.93 17.22
CA SER A 340 -14.01 -17.60 18.51
C SER A 340 -13.34 -16.88 19.66
N ILE A 341 -14.08 -16.69 20.73
CA ILE A 341 -13.61 -15.95 21.91
C ILE A 341 -12.44 -16.66 22.61
N ASP A 342 -12.42 -18.00 22.61
CA ASP A 342 -11.50 -18.81 23.44
C ASP A 342 -10.29 -19.40 22.69
N ALA A 343 -10.27 -19.33 21.35
CA ALA A 343 -9.21 -19.99 20.57
C ALA A 343 -8.93 -19.37 19.21
N SER A 344 -9.56 -18.26 18.83
CA SER A 344 -9.37 -17.72 17.48
C SER A 344 -8.20 -16.76 17.36
N ILE A 345 -7.50 -16.88 16.23
CA ILE A 345 -6.33 -16.09 15.89
C ILE A 345 -6.49 -15.62 14.43
N PRO A 346 -6.35 -14.31 14.13
CA PRO A 346 -6.03 -13.21 15.02
C PRO A 346 -7.12 -12.88 16.06
N GLY A 347 -6.69 -12.50 17.26
CA GLY A 347 -7.56 -12.16 18.38
C GLY A 347 -7.25 -10.79 18.98
N PHE A 348 -8.28 -10.14 19.53
CA PHE A 348 -8.19 -8.91 20.31
C PHE A 348 -8.93 -9.09 21.63
N VAL A 349 -8.29 -8.69 22.73
CA VAL A 349 -8.95 -8.58 24.04
C VAL A 349 -8.52 -7.29 24.70
N TYR A 350 -9.48 -6.51 25.21
CA TYR A 350 -9.22 -5.41 26.11
C TYR A 350 -10.04 -5.53 27.39
N THR A 351 -9.36 -5.48 28.52
CA THR A 351 -9.93 -5.52 29.86
C THR A 351 -9.66 -4.17 30.54
N PRO A 352 -10.69 -3.34 30.79
CA PRO A 352 -10.54 -2.12 31.56
C PRO A 352 -10.14 -2.38 33.02
N GLU A 353 -9.73 -1.31 33.70
CA GLU A 353 -9.46 -1.32 35.13
C GLU A 353 -10.60 -1.99 35.94
N GLY A 354 -10.23 -2.83 36.89
CA GLY A 354 -11.16 -3.59 37.73
C GLY A 354 -11.73 -4.87 37.11
N GLY A 355 -11.51 -5.12 35.81
CA GLY A 355 -11.75 -6.44 35.20
C GLY A 355 -13.21 -6.92 35.18
N ALA A 356 -14.18 -6.06 35.48
CA ALA A 356 -15.60 -6.44 35.52
C ALA A 356 -16.18 -6.80 34.14
N HIS A 357 -15.54 -6.34 33.07
CA HIS A 357 -15.93 -6.58 31.70
C HIS A 357 -14.70 -6.57 30.79
N PHE A 358 -14.85 -7.13 29.59
CA PHE A 358 -13.82 -7.09 28.55
C PHE A 358 -14.45 -6.86 27.18
N TYR A 359 -13.62 -6.54 26.20
CA TYR A 359 -14.00 -6.31 24.81
C TYR A 359 -13.25 -7.27 23.89
N THR A 360 -13.91 -7.81 22.87
CA THR A 360 -13.32 -8.78 21.93
C THR A 360 -13.67 -8.49 20.46
N CYS A 361 -12.97 -9.13 19.52
CA CYS A 361 -13.13 -9.02 18.06
C CYS A 361 -14.15 -9.99 17.43
N VAL A 362 -15.08 -10.52 18.22
CA VAL A 362 -16.13 -11.43 17.74
C VAL A 362 -17.47 -10.69 17.69
N ASP A 363 -18.28 -10.95 16.66
CA ASP A 363 -19.68 -10.55 16.60
C ASP A 363 -20.56 -11.71 17.08
N LEU A 364 -21.62 -11.39 17.82
CA LEU A 364 -22.57 -12.36 18.35
C LEU A 364 -23.92 -12.15 17.65
N VAL A 365 -24.27 -13.08 16.78
CA VAL A 365 -25.40 -12.95 15.84
C VAL A 365 -26.55 -13.88 16.23
N GLY A 366 -27.78 -13.37 16.10
CA GLY A 366 -29.00 -14.13 16.36
C GLY A 366 -29.28 -14.42 17.84
N ASP A 367 -30.42 -15.05 18.10
CA ASP A 367 -30.86 -15.38 19.47
C ASP A 367 -29.99 -16.45 20.12
N SER A 368 -29.34 -17.30 19.31
CA SER A 368 -28.38 -18.31 19.77
C SER A 368 -27.00 -17.74 20.09
N GLN A 369 -26.77 -16.45 19.86
CA GLN A 369 -25.46 -15.79 20.05
C GLN A 369 -24.34 -16.56 19.34
N GLU A 370 -24.55 -16.88 18.06
CA GLU A 370 -23.53 -17.53 17.25
C GLU A 370 -22.32 -16.61 17.12
N GLU A 371 -21.14 -17.13 17.45
CA GLU A 371 -19.86 -16.42 17.32
C GLU A 371 -19.42 -16.40 15.86
N VAL A 372 -19.29 -15.20 15.30
CA VAL A 372 -18.74 -14.99 13.96
C VAL A 372 -17.61 -13.97 14.02
N ALA A 373 -16.65 -14.07 13.09
CA ALA A 373 -15.56 -13.11 13.02
C ALA A 373 -16.10 -11.70 12.80
N SER A 374 -15.62 -10.73 13.58
CA SER A 374 -15.93 -9.33 13.31
C SER A 374 -15.39 -8.95 11.92
N PRO A 375 -16.16 -8.23 11.10
CA PRO A 375 -15.60 -7.50 9.97
C PRO A 375 -14.51 -6.53 10.46
N GLY A 376 -13.60 -6.18 9.55
CA GLY A 376 -12.47 -5.32 9.82
C GLY A 376 -11.13 -6.03 9.57
N TYR A 377 -10.07 -5.57 10.22
CA TYR A 377 -8.71 -6.02 9.92
C TYR A 377 -7.73 -5.79 11.06
N LEU A 378 -6.64 -6.55 11.04
CA LEU A 378 -5.37 -6.26 11.68
C LEU A 378 -4.32 -6.09 10.58
N GLU A 379 -3.60 -4.97 10.56
CA GLU A 379 -2.57 -4.68 9.56
C GLU A 379 -1.31 -4.16 10.22
N PHE A 380 -0.16 -4.69 9.83
CA PHE A 380 1.12 -4.34 10.42
C PHE A 380 2.28 -4.57 9.47
N ASN A 381 3.38 -3.90 9.78
CA ASN A 381 4.67 -4.09 9.13
C ASN A 381 5.79 -3.94 10.16
N HIS A 382 6.88 -4.64 9.91
CA HIS A 382 8.12 -4.49 10.66
C HIS A 382 8.96 -3.38 10.04
N PHE A 383 9.18 -2.31 10.79
CA PHE A 383 10.02 -1.19 10.36
C PHE A 383 11.23 -1.04 11.27
N PRO A 384 12.46 -1.09 10.73
CA PRO A 384 13.62 -0.65 11.47
C PRO A 384 13.64 0.88 11.56
N VAL A 385 13.79 1.42 12.77
CA VAL A 385 14.02 2.86 13.01
C VAL A 385 15.31 2.97 13.82
N ASN A 386 16.35 3.60 13.25
CA ASN A 386 17.66 3.76 13.89
C ASN A 386 18.32 2.46 14.40
N GLY A 387 17.99 1.32 13.79
CA GLY A 387 18.51 0.00 14.18
C GLY A 387 17.62 -0.76 15.18
N GLU A 388 16.67 -0.09 15.82
CA GLU A 388 15.62 -0.72 16.64
C GLU A 388 14.48 -1.20 15.73
N LYS A 389 13.96 -2.41 16.00
CA LYS A 389 12.88 -2.99 15.21
C LYS A 389 11.54 -2.71 15.87
N PHE A 390 10.65 -2.06 15.13
CA PHE A 390 9.30 -1.79 15.57
C PHE A 390 8.29 -2.58 14.76
N LEU A 391 7.25 -3.05 15.44
CA LEU A 391 6.02 -3.47 14.83
C LEU A 391 5.09 -2.25 14.80
N THR A 392 4.76 -1.77 13.60
CA THR A 392 3.87 -0.63 13.42
C THR A 392 2.65 -1.05 12.62
N GLY A 393 1.46 -0.67 13.08
CA GLY A 393 0.24 -1.13 12.45
C GLY A 393 -1.02 -0.39 12.88
N SER A 394 -2.12 -0.84 12.31
CA SER A 394 -3.47 -0.37 12.66
C SER A 394 -4.45 -1.53 12.64
N PHE A 395 -5.58 -1.34 13.29
CA PHE A 395 -6.61 -2.36 13.37
C PHE A 395 -8.00 -1.73 13.48
N LEU A 396 -8.98 -2.44 12.93
CA LEU A 396 -10.39 -2.10 12.98
C LEU A 396 -11.19 -3.36 13.28
N ILE A 397 -12.03 -3.28 14.30
CA ILE A 397 -13.05 -4.27 14.65
C ILE A 397 -14.39 -3.56 14.48
N GLU A 398 -15.11 -3.86 13.40
CA GLU A 398 -16.37 -3.18 13.10
C GLU A 398 -17.52 -3.62 14.01
N LYS A 399 -17.54 -4.91 14.39
CA LYS A 399 -18.60 -5.54 15.17
C LYS A 399 -18.01 -6.44 16.26
N GLY A 400 -17.30 -5.83 17.21
CA GLY A 400 -16.91 -6.48 18.44
C GLY A 400 -18.01 -6.46 19.48
N VAL A 401 -17.76 -7.07 20.63
CA VAL A 401 -18.69 -7.09 21.76
C VAL A 401 -17.99 -6.74 23.06
N LYS A 402 -18.75 -6.09 23.96
CA LYS A 402 -18.44 -5.94 25.37
C LYS A 402 -19.09 -7.10 26.13
N MET A 403 -18.35 -7.77 26.99
CA MET A 403 -18.83 -8.93 27.75
C MET A 403 -18.54 -8.76 29.25
N THR A 404 -19.35 -9.39 30.10
CA THR A 404 -19.05 -9.53 31.53
C THR A 404 -17.89 -10.50 31.73
N ALA A 405 -17.24 -10.49 32.89
CA ALA A 405 -16.23 -11.51 33.22
C ALA A 405 -16.78 -12.96 33.19
N ALA A 406 -18.11 -13.14 33.25
CA ALA A 406 -18.77 -14.44 33.13
C ALA A 406 -19.06 -14.86 31.68
N GLY A 407 -18.80 -14.00 30.69
CA GLY A 407 -19.05 -14.27 29.28
C GLY A 407 -20.42 -13.82 28.76
N ASP A 408 -21.17 -13.02 29.52
CA ASP A 408 -22.45 -12.50 29.04
C ASP A 408 -22.24 -11.26 28.16
N LYS A 409 -22.90 -11.23 26.99
CA LYS A 409 -22.90 -10.04 26.12
C LYS A 409 -23.58 -8.86 26.83
N VAL A 410 -22.85 -7.75 26.94
CA VAL A 410 -23.34 -6.48 27.51
C VAL A 410 -23.75 -5.51 26.40
N ALA A 411 -22.92 -5.35 25.37
CA ALA A 411 -23.14 -4.39 24.29
C ALA A 411 -22.31 -4.72 23.05
N ASN A 412 -22.65 -4.11 21.91
CA ASN A 412 -21.78 -4.11 20.73
C ASN A 412 -20.68 -3.04 20.89
N ALA A 413 -19.55 -3.26 20.23
CA ALA A 413 -18.39 -2.39 20.26
C ALA A 413 -17.73 -2.29 18.88
N ARG A 414 -17.56 -1.08 18.37
CA ARG A 414 -16.62 -0.79 17.29
C ARG A 414 -15.31 -0.33 17.91
N ILE A 415 -14.20 -0.97 17.56
CA ILE A 415 -12.89 -0.68 18.13
C ILE A 415 -11.93 -0.36 16.98
N GLU A 416 -11.23 0.75 17.08
CA GLU A 416 -10.19 1.10 16.12
C GLU A 416 -8.94 1.57 16.85
N GLY A 417 -7.78 1.20 16.31
CA GLY A 417 -6.53 1.50 16.95
C GLY A 417 -5.32 1.44 16.04
N TYR A 418 -4.22 1.90 16.61
CA TYR A 418 -2.91 2.01 16.02
C TYR A 418 -1.89 1.57 17.04
N PHE A 419 -0.75 1.08 16.58
CA PHE A 419 0.33 0.71 17.47
C PHE A 419 1.68 0.93 16.81
N ARG A 420 2.66 1.24 17.65
CA ARG A 420 4.08 1.14 17.35
C ARG A 420 4.75 0.59 18.60
N VAL A 421 5.08 -0.70 18.56
CA VAL A 421 5.61 -1.46 19.71
C VAL A 421 7.02 -1.96 19.39
N PRO A 422 8.00 -1.79 20.31
CA PRO A 422 9.34 -2.37 20.15
C PRO A 422 9.28 -3.90 20.08
N THR A 423 10.07 -4.51 19.20
CA THR A 423 10.07 -5.99 18.98
C THR A 423 11.31 -6.70 19.50
N GLN A 424 12.34 -5.95 19.92
CA GLN A 424 13.57 -6.43 20.57
C GLN A 424 14.42 -5.26 21.06
#